data_AF-A0A4Q5SBE5-F1
#
_entry.id   AF-A0A4Q5SBE5-F1
#
_cell.length_a   1.000
_cell.length_b   1.000
_cell.length_c   1.000
_cell.angle_alpha   90.00
_cell.angle_beta   90.00
_cell.angle_gamma   90.00
#
_symmetry.space_group_name_H-M   'P 1'
#
loop_
_entity.id
_entity.type
_entity.pdbx_description
1 polymer ?
#
loop_
_entity_poly.entity_id
_entity_poly.type
_entity_poly.pdbx_seq_one_letter_code
_entity_poly.pdbx_strand_id
1 'polypeptide(L)'
;MPRRHPRPSALPRRWLMTDERLGDALWSAIDALPRGSGIIFRHYATPSRARQALFVRVRSVARRRGLMLVMAGPPVGRGLMLRHGRQRGALTAPVHSRTEAIAAVRMGAV
;
A
#
# COMPACT_ATOMS: atom_id res chain seq x y z
N MET A 1 -14.66 -15.07 -6.09
CA MET A 1 -13.57 -14.18 -6.56
C MET A 1 -12.39 -14.31 -5.60
N PRO A 2 -11.25 -14.92 -5.96
CA PRO A 2 -10.15 -15.10 -5.03
C PRO A 2 -9.49 -13.75 -4.71
N ARG A 3 -9.17 -13.53 -3.43
CA ARG A 3 -8.51 -12.31 -2.91
C ARG A 3 -7.19 -12.09 -3.65
N ARG A 4 -7.05 -10.94 -4.31
CA ARG A 4 -5.95 -10.65 -5.26
C ARG A 4 -4.58 -10.35 -4.63
N HIS A 5 -4.45 -10.37 -3.30
CA HIS A 5 -3.15 -10.35 -2.61
C HIS A 5 -3.18 -11.28 -1.39
N PRO A 6 -2.18 -12.17 -1.22
CA PRO A 6 -2.05 -12.95 0.01
C PRO A 6 -1.83 -11.98 1.18
N ARG A 7 -2.63 -12.11 2.25
CA ARG A 7 -2.24 -11.58 3.56
C ARG A 7 -1.31 -12.63 4.17
N PRO A 8 0.00 -12.39 4.32
CA PRO A 8 0.82 -13.25 5.15
C PRO A 8 0.29 -13.20 6.58
N SER A 9 0.54 -14.25 7.36
CA SER A 9 0.20 -14.32 8.79
C SER A 9 0.88 -13.21 9.62
N ALA A 10 1.93 -12.58 9.08
CA ALA A 10 2.61 -11.43 9.66
C ALA A 10 2.74 -10.29 8.63
N LEU A 11 2.78 -9.05 9.11
CA LEU A 11 3.09 -7.89 8.27
C LEU A 11 4.53 -7.96 7.74
N PRO A 12 4.80 -7.44 6.53
CA PRO A 12 6.15 -7.22 6.06
C PRO A 12 7.02 -6.46 7.06
N ARG A 13 8.28 -6.89 7.21
CA ARG A 13 9.30 -6.15 7.99
C ARG A 13 9.93 -4.99 7.21
N ARG A 14 9.90 -5.05 5.89
CA ARG A 14 10.43 -4.02 4.99
C ARG A 14 9.30 -3.41 4.17
N TRP A 15 9.29 -2.08 4.11
CA TRP A 15 8.28 -1.32 3.41
C TRP A 15 8.92 -0.27 2.49
N LEU A 16 8.39 -0.16 1.28
CA LEU A 16 8.62 0.98 0.40
C LEU A 16 7.39 1.88 0.43
N MET A 17 7.58 3.15 0.79
CA MET A 17 6.56 4.19 0.65
C MET A 17 6.77 4.90 -0.69
N THR A 18 5.81 4.79 -1.61
CA THR A 18 5.96 5.35 -2.97
C THR A 18 5.37 6.76 -3.06
N ASP A 19 6.05 7.67 -3.74
CA ASP A 19 5.66 9.07 -3.86
C ASP A 19 5.99 9.56 -5.28
N GLU A 20 5.24 10.53 -5.80
CA GLU A 20 5.44 11.14 -7.12
C GLU A 20 6.87 11.63 -7.37
N ARG A 21 7.59 12.04 -6.32
CA ARG A 21 8.98 12.50 -6.41
C ARG A 21 9.97 11.41 -6.81
N LEU A 22 9.63 10.14 -6.64
CA LEU A 22 10.49 9.04 -7.06
C LEU A 22 10.63 8.97 -8.58
N GLY A 23 9.66 9.48 -9.35
CA GLY A 23 9.67 9.41 -10.81
C GLY A 23 9.98 7.99 -11.30
N ASP A 24 10.97 7.88 -12.19
CA ASP A 24 11.40 6.59 -12.75
C ASP A 24 12.20 5.71 -11.78
N ALA A 25 12.83 6.30 -10.76
CA ALA A 25 13.55 5.54 -9.73
C ALA A 25 12.62 4.63 -8.90
N LEU A 26 11.30 4.87 -8.96
CA LEU A 26 10.29 3.98 -8.39
C LEU A 26 10.47 2.53 -8.85
N TRP A 27 10.77 2.30 -10.14
CA TRP A 27 10.84 0.96 -10.70
C TRP A 27 12.05 0.20 -10.16
N SER A 28 13.22 0.83 -10.17
CA SER A 28 14.44 0.26 -9.58
C SER A 28 14.27 -0.01 -8.08
N ALA A 29 13.61 0.88 -7.34
CA ALA A 29 13.31 0.67 -5.92
C ALA A 29 12.37 -0.53 -5.71
N ILE A 30 11.33 -0.68 -6.53
CA ILE A 30 10.43 -1.83 -6.48
C ILE A 30 11.19 -3.11 -6.81
N ASP A 31 12.08 -3.11 -7.80
CA ASP A 31 12.83 -4.29 -8.23
C ASP A 31 13.90 -4.71 -7.20
N ALA A 32 14.45 -3.77 -6.44
CA ALA A 32 15.38 -4.06 -5.35
C ALA A 32 14.71 -4.70 -4.13
N LEU A 33 13.38 -4.62 -3.99
CA LEU A 33 12.69 -5.19 -2.82
C LEU A 33 12.79 -6.72 -2.79
N PRO A 34 13.17 -7.33 -1.66
CA PRO A 34 13.10 -8.79 -1.51
C PRO A 34 11.65 -9.27 -1.36
N ARG A 35 11.42 -10.55 -1.70
CA ARG A 35 10.11 -11.22 -1.59
C ARG A 35 9.55 -11.08 -0.16
N GLY A 36 8.25 -10.89 -0.03
CA GLY A 36 7.58 -10.67 1.26
C GLY A 36 7.66 -9.24 1.79
N SER A 37 8.35 -8.32 1.10
CA SER A 37 8.31 -6.89 1.43
C SER A 37 6.96 -6.26 1.07
N GLY A 38 6.67 -5.11 1.67
CA GLY A 38 5.45 -4.34 1.43
C GLY A 38 5.68 -3.06 0.64
N ILE A 39 4.64 -2.59 -0.05
CA ILE A 39 4.58 -1.31 -0.74
C ILE A 39 3.36 -0.56 -0.20
N ILE A 40 3.55 0.68 0.25
CA ILE A 40 2.49 1.63 0.52
C ILE A 40 2.44 2.61 -0.65
N PHE A 41 1.38 2.50 -1.46
CA PHE A 41 1.16 3.36 -2.61
C PHE A 41 0.46 4.65 -2.20
N ARG A 42 1.19 5.77 -2.16
CA ARG A 42 0.72 7.06 -1.62
C ARG A 42 0.93 8.26 -2.55
N HIS A 43 0.81 8.06 -3.86
CA HIS A 43 0.89 9.12 -4.86
C HIS A 43 -0.33 10.05 -4.75
N TYR A 44 -0.22 11.15 -4.01
CA TYR A 44 -1.36 12.04 -3.73
C TYR A 44 -1.52 13.15 -4.77
N ALA A 45 -0.41 13.71 -5.25
CA ALA A 45 -0.45 14.76 -6.26
C ALA A 45 -0.66 14.24 -7.70
N THR A 46 -0.59 12.92 -7.90
CA THR A 46 -0.78 12.33 -9.23
C THR A 46 -2.26 12.38 -9.63
N PRO A 47 -2.61 12.93 -10.82
CA PRO A 47 -3.99 12.97 -11.31
C PRO A 47 -4.66 11.61 -11.31
N SER A 48 -5.97 11.56 -11.01
CA SER A 48 -6.71 10.31 -10.75
C SER A 48 -6.52 9.23 -11.80
N ARG A 49 -6.61 9.57 -13.09
CA ARG A 49 -6.41 8.65 -14.22
C ARG A 49 -4.98 8.09 -14.28
N ALA A 50 -3.98 8.96 -14.13
CA ALA A 50 -2.57 8.57 -14.10
C ALA A 50 -2.25 7.72 -12.86
N ARG A 51 -2.82 8.07 -11.70
CA ARG A 51 -2.69 7.34 -10.44
C ARG A 51 -3.27 5.93 -10.55
N GLN A 52 -4.43 5.78 -11.20
CA GLN A 52 -5.01 4.47 -11.46
C GLN A 52 -4.14 3.62 -12.40
N ALA A 53 -3.64 4.20 -13.50
CA ALA A 53 -2.77 3.49 -14.42
C ALA A 53 -1.46 3.05 -13.75
N LEU A 54 -0.84 3.94 -12.97
CA LEU A 54 0.36 3.65 -12.21
C LEU A 54 0.12 2.54 -11.18
N PHE A 55 -0.97 2.61 -10.43
CA PHE A 55 -1.33 1.57 -9.46
C PHE A 55 -1.51 0.21 -10.11
N VAL A 56 -2.16 0.12 -11.28
CA VAL A 56 -2.31 -1.15 -12.01
C VAL A 56 -0.96 -1.74 -12.39
N ARG A 57 -0.02 -0.91 -12.87
CA ARG A 57 1.36 -1.34 -13.19
C ARG A 57 2.09 -1.84 -11.94
N VAL A 58 2.07 -1.07 -10.86
CA VAL A 58 2.69 -1.45 -9.57
C VAL A 58 2.07 -2.75 -9.03
N ARG A 59 0.74 -2.91 -9.11
CA ARG A 59 0.04 -4.13 -8.67
C ARG A 59 0.48 -5.36 -9.44
N SER A 60 0.69 -5.22 -10.76
CA SER A 60 1.19 -6.32 -11.60
C SER A 60 2.57 -6.78 -11.15
N VAL A 61 3.50 -5.84 -10.95
CA VAL A 61 4.86 -6.12 -10.48
C VAL A 61 4.85 -6.70 -9.07
N ALA A 62 4.12 -6.08 -8.14
CA ALA A 62 4.00 -6.55 -6.76
C ALA A 62 3.50 -8.00 -6.68
N ARG A 63 2.48 -8.35 -7.48
CA ARG A 63 1.96 -9.72 -7.54
C ARG A 63 3.01 -10.71 -8.06
N ARG A 64 3.71 -10.37 -9.15
CA ARG A 64 4.76 -11.23 -9.72
C ARG A 64 5.92 -11.44 -8.74
N ARG A 65 6.28 -10.41 -7.97
CA ARG A 65 7.41 -10.44 -7.03
C ARG A 65 7.03 -10.89 -5.61
N GLY A 66 5.77 -11.25 -5.37
CA GLY A 66 5.30 -11.68 -4.04
C GLY A 66 5.39 -10.57 -2.99
N LEU A 67 5.08 -9.34 -3.38
CA LEU A 67 5.05 -8.15 -2.52
C LEU A 67 3.62 -7.86 -2.06
N MET A 68 3.49 -7.40 -0.82
CA MET A 68 2.22 -6.87 -0.31
C MET A 68 2.02 -5.45 -0.84
N LEU A 69 0.86 -5.17 -1.44
CA LEU A 69 0.52 -3.81 -1.88
C LEU A 69 -0.63 -3.25 -1.03
N VAL A 70 -0.39 -2.09 -0.43
CA VAL A 70 -1.33 -1.35 0.41
C VAL A 70 -1.54 0.03 -0.20
N MET A 71 -2.78 0.49 -0.26
CA MET A 71 -3.15 1.77 -0.87
C MET A 71 -3.39 2.83 0.19
N ALA A 72 -2.77 3.99 0.03
CA ALA A 72 -3.08 5.18 0.81
C ALA A 72 -3.87 6.19 -0.01
N GLY A 73 -4.78 6.91 0.66
CA GLY A 73 -5.63 7.93 0.02
C GLY A 73 -6.85 7.34 -0.69
N PRO A 74 -7.46 8.12 -1.63
CA PRO A 74 -8.68 7.72 -2.30
C PRO A 74 -8.53 6.36 -3.01
N PRO A 75 -9.58 5.52 -3.05
CA PRO A 75 -9.53 4.26 -3.76
C PRO A 75 -9.22 4.48 -5.24
N VAL A 76 -8.42 3.60 -5.85
CA VAL A 76 -8.35 3.53 -7.32
C VAL A 76 -9.04 2.28 -7.86
N GLY A 77 -9.89 2.49 -8.86
CA GLY A 77 -10.65 1.41 -9.50
C GLY A 77 -11.64 0.71 -8.57
N ARG A 78 -12.06 -0.50 -8.98
CA ARG A 78 -13.02 -1.33 -8.26
C ARG A 78 -12.32 -2.55 -7.64
N GLY A 79 -12.69 -2.91 -6.41
CA GLY A 79 -12.25 -4.13 -5.73
C GLY A 79 -11.74 -3.92 -4.30
N LEU A 80 -11.64 -5.02 -3.54
CA LEU A 80 -11.09 -5.02 -2.18
C LEU A 80 -9.57 -4.83 -2.23
N MET A 81 -9.08 -3.83 -1.50
CA MET A 81 -7.67 -3.49 -1.40
C MET A 81 -7.27 -3.34 0.06
N LEU A 82 -6.04 -3.71 0.39
CA LEU A 82 -5.46 -3.37 1.69
C LEU A 82 -5.29 -1.85 1.72
N ARG A 83 -5.77 -1.21 2.78
CA ARG A 83 -5.73 0.25 2.90
C ARG A 83 -4.77 0.69 3.99
N HIS A 84 -4.10 1.80 3.74
CA HIS A 84 -3.32 2.57 4.70
C HIS A 84 -4.03 3.90 4.93
N GLY A 85 -4.38 4.23 6.17
CA GLY A 85 -5.02 5.50 6.50
C GLY A 85 -5.92 5.44 7.71
N ARG A 86 -6.41 6.61 8.14
CA ARG A 86 -7.23 6.78 9.34
C ARG A 86 -8.72 6.50 9.05
N GLN A 87 -9.02 5.32 8.52
CA GLN A 87 -10.39 4.87 8.24
C GLN A 87 -10.65 3.48 8.82
N ARG A 88 -11.90 3.19 9.14
CA ARG A 88 -12.30 1.85 9.62
C ARG A 88 -11.93 0.76 8.62
N GLY A 89 -11.35 -0.33 9.12
CA GLY A 89 -10.91 -1.47 8.31
C GLY A 89 -9.66 -1.20 7.46
N ALA A 90 -8.93 -0.11 7.72
CA ALA A 90 -7.56 0.03 7.23
C ALA A 90 -6.67 -1.09 7.82
N LEU A 91 -5.75 -1.62 7.02
CA LEU A 91 -4.76 -2.58 7.52
C LEU A 91 -3.72 -1.87 8.38
N THR A 92 -3.25 -0.69 7.96
CA THR A 92 -2.25 0.10 8.67
C THR A 92 -2.72 1.56 8.74
N ALA A 93 -2.26 2.33 9.72
CA ALA A 93 -2.62 3.74 9.86
C ALA A 93 -1.43 4.61 10.29
N PRO A 94 -1.32 5.85 9.80
CA PRO A 94 -0.33 6.81 10.28
C PRO A 94 -0.76 7.36 11.64
N VAL A 95 0.15 7.28 12.61
CA VAL A 95 -0.07 7.72 13.99
C VAL A 95 1.15 8.50 14.49
N HIS A 96 0.88 9.51 15.29
CA HIS A 96 1.86 10.45 15.86
C HIS A 96 1.74 10.55 17.39
N SER A 97 0.83 9.78 17.99
CA SER A 97 0.70 9.67 19.44
C SER A 97 0.20 8.30 19.86
N ARG A 98 0.38 7.98 21.14
CA ARG A 98 -0.17 6.75 21.75
C ARG A 98 -1.70 6.70 21.64
N THR A 99 -2.37 7.83 21.83
CA THR A 99 -3.83 7.93 21.71
C THR A 99 -4.28 7.60 20.28
N GLU A 100 -3.58 8.12 19.27
CA GLU A 100 -3.85 7.79 17.88
C GLU A 100 -3.58 6.31 17.56
N ALA A 101 -2.52 5.72 18.12
CA ALA A 101 -2.22 4.30 17.97
C ALA A 101 -3.34 3.41 18.52
N ILE A 102 -3.84 3.69 19.73
CA ILE A 102 -4.96 2.96 20.34
C ILE A 102 -6.22 3.10 19.49
N ALA A 103 -6.52 4.32 19.02
CA ALA A 103 -7.66 4.55 18.14
C ALA A 103 -7.55 3.78 16.82
N ALA A 104 -6.36 3.75 16.21
CA ALA A 104 -6.11 3.00 14.98
C ALA A 104 -6.34 1.49 15.17
N VAL A 105 -5.84 0.90 16.26
CA VAL A 105 -6.06 -0.51 16.58
C VAL A 105 -7.56 -0.80 16.78
N ARG A 106 -8.28 0.07 17.50
CA ARG A 106 -9.74 -0.05 17.66
C ARG A 106 -10.51 0.01 16.33
N MET A 107 -9.96 0.70 15.33
CA MET A 107 -10.51 0.77 13.97
C MET A 107 -10.11 -0.41 13.07
N GLY A 108 -9.28 -1.34 13.56
CA GLY A 108 -8.87 -2.56 12.88
C GLY A 108 -7.51 -2.50 12.19
N ALA A 109 -6.73 -1.44 12.43
CA ALA A 109 -5.34 -1.39 11.98
C ALA A 109 -4.45 -2.30 12.86
N VAL A 110 -3.37 -2.81 12.27
CA VAL A 110 -2.37 -3.67 12.89
C VAL A 110 -0.96 -3.15 12.64
#